data_AF-C7YSG5-F1
#
_entry.id   AF-C7YSG5-F1
#
_cell.length_a   1.000
_cell.length_b   1.000
_cell.length_c   1.000
_cell.angle_alpha   90.00
_cell.angle_beta   90.00
_cell.angle_gamma   90.00
#
_symmetry.space_group_name_H-M   'P 1'
#
loop_
_entity.id
_entity.type
_entity.pdbx_description
1 polymer ?
#
loop_
_entity_poly.entity_id
_entity_poly.type
_entity_poly.pdbx_seq_one_letter_code
_entity_poly.pdbx_strand_id
1 'polypeptide(L)'
;MAFSFNPTAQDFHPVGSQSETPELPDLEHASMCDGAEISEVERGGQYAITAYLKENGWESSKGDAHFNKQRRVADEPTEKDARFFYNMMQKMGRDMNKATRAFDLSGVKKPALLDMCMAPGAFLVQILDKYPNAQVRAMSLPLKDGGHQVRLGHHNVAVEFRDITMLAADMSMQIEDVPASGPDPGNLEFAKVFSDSERFDLVLCDGAVRRTHQRTTWREGREATRLTITQLAIGLEHLNNGGTMADSISAKTLVLEWKKKYKVATVGADEEYSKIQKVSNHDAQAALDEFGKEFIVMGRKIWKLQAESLAKASFMKSEHGSQGKGDQSEGIGQKDRF
;
A
#
# COMPACT_ATOMS: atom_id res chain seq x y z
N MET A 1 -3.47 8.27 3.30
CA MET A 1 -3.60 8.46 1.84
C MET A 1 -2.80 7.39 1.10
N ALA A 2 -3.47 6.45 0.43
CA ALA A 2 -2.82 5.56 -0.54
C ALA A 2 -3.01 6.21 -1.92
N PHE A 3 -1.99 6.92 -2.41
CA PHE A 3 -1.98 7.45 -3.76
C PHE A 3 -1.67 6.31 -4.74
N SER A 4 -2.69 5.76 -5.39
CA SER A 4 -2.53 5.05 -6.65
C SER A 4 -2.64 6.08 -7.77
N PHE A 5 -1.50 6.60 -8.21
CA PHE A 5 -1.40 7.39 -9.43
C PHE A 5 -0.87 6.44 -10.51
N ASN A 6 -1.74 6.08 -11.46
CA ASN A 6 -1.42 5.18 -12.56
C ASN A 6 -1.51 5.98 -13.89
N PRO A 7 -0.46 6.73 -14.28
CA PRO A 7 -0.49 7.46 -15.54
C PRO A 7 -0.34 6.46 -16.69
N THR A 8 -1.28 6.50 -17.64
CA THR A 8 -1.15 5.74 -18.88
C THR A 8 -0.50 6.62 -19.94
N ALA A 9 0.29 6.02 -20.83
CA ALA A 9 0.98 6.72 -21.93
C ALA A 9 0.03 7.45 -22.92
N GLN A 10 -1.29 7.34 -22.75
CA GLN A 10 -2.29 8.08 -23.54
C GLN A 10 -2.55 9.50 -23.01
N ASP A 11 -2.10 9.84 -21.81
CA ASP A 11 -2.32 11.17 -21.22
C ASP A 11 -1.35 12.25 -21.74
N PHE A 12 -0.44 11.87 -22.65
CA PHE A 12 0.48 12.79 -23.32
C PHE A 12 0.42 12.56 -24.84
N HIS A 13 -0.30 13.42 -25.54
CA HIS A 13 -0.23 13.44 -27.01
C HIS A 13 1.18 13.85 -27.46
N PRO A 14 1.73 13.19 -28.50
CA PRO A 14 3.07 13.47 -29.00
C PRO A 14 3.08 14.82 -29.72
N VAL A 15 3.96 15.72 -29.29
CA VAL A 15 4.40 16.81 -30.15
C VAL A 15 5.26 16.18 -31.25
N GLY A 16 4.74 16.19 -32.47
CA GLY A 16 5.47 16.20 -33.73
C GLY A 16 6.58 15.17 -33.92
N SER A 17 6.31 14.19 -34.78
CA SER A 17 7.33 13.31 -35.37
C SER A 17 8.48 14.10 -36.02
N GLN A 18 9.66 14.09 -35.41
CA GLN A 18 10.94 14.12 -36.13
C GLN A 18 11.91 13.16 -35.45
N SER A 19 12.48 12.28 -36.26
CA SER A 19 13.44 11.25 -35.87
C SER A 19 14.79 11.87 -35.55
N GLU A 20 15.08 12.08 -34.27
CA GLU A 20 16.45 12.20 -33.79
C GLU A 20 16.58 11.39 -32.51
N THR A 21 17.49 10.42 -32.52
CA THR A 21 17.94 9.70 -31.32
C THR A 21 18.46 10.71 -30.29
N PRO A 22 17.87 10.82 -29.10
CA PRO A 22 18.42 11.69 -28.06
C PRO A 22 19.70 11.04 -27.53
N GLU A 23 20.85 11.65 -27.80
CA GLU A 23 22.08 11.31 -27.11
C GLU A 23 21.92 11.63 -25.62
N LEU A 24 22.25 10.66 -24.76
CA LEU A 24 22.37 10.85 -23.32
C LEU A 24 23.45 11.92 -23.05
N PRO A 25 23.22 12.90 -22.15
CA PRO A 25 24.27 13.82 -21.77
C PRO A 25 25.41 13.05 -21.07
N ASP A 26 26.61 13.23 -21.62
CA ASP A 26 27.85 12.64 -21.14
C ASP A 26 28.16 13.13 -19.71
N LEU A 27 28.25 12.18 -18.77
CA LEU A 27 28.34 12.45 -17.33
C LEU A 27 29.75 12.92 -16.88
N GLU A 28 30.74 13.01 -17.77
CA GLU A 28 32.12 13.39 -17.41
C GLU A 28 32.53 14.82 -17.80
N HIS A 29 31.69 15.58 -18.51
CA HIS A 29 31.93 17.00 -18.79
C HIS A 29 30.84 17.90 -18.21
N ALA A 30 30.75 17.93 -16.88
CA ALA A 30 30.02 18.96 -16.14
C ALA A 30 30.75 20.31 -16.26
N SER A 31 30.60 20.99 -17.40
CA SER A 31 30.87 22.41 -17.50
C SER A 31 29.74 23.17 -16.80
N MET A 32 30.11 24.11 -15.93
CA MET A 32 29.23 24.91 -15.10
C MET A 32 27.98 25.40 -15.85
N CYS A 33 26.84 24.77 -15.58
CA CYS A 33 25.53 25.29 -15.95
C CYS A 33 25.14 26.38 -14.95
N ASP A 34 24.82 27.56 -15.46
CA ASP A 34 24.36 28.71 -14.70
C ASP A 34 23.19 28.36 -13.78
N GLY A 35 23.25 28.83 -12.54
CA GLY A 35 22.39 28.43 -11.42
C GLY A 35 20.90 28.75 -11.53
N ALA A 36 20.39 29.12 -12.71
CA ALA A 36 18.98 29.40 -12.95
C ALA A 36 18.22 28.19 -13.52
N GLU A 37 18.81 27.39 -14.42
CA GLU A 37 18.13 26.25 -15.07
C GLU A 37 18.06 24.99 -14.19
N ILE A 38 18.90 24.89 -13.16
CA ILE A 38 18.85 23.77 -12.19
C ILE A 38 17.56 23.82 -11.34
N SER A 39 16.92 24.98 -11.21
CA SER A 39 15.82 25.19 -10.26
C SER A 39 14.47 24.56 -10.67
N GLU A 40 14.20 24.39 -11.97
CA GLU A 40 12.96 23.77 -12.47
C GLU A 40 13.11 22.25 -12.68
N VAL A 41 14.27 21.80 -13.17
CA VAL A 41 14.65 20.37 -13.20
C VAL A 41 14.70 19.79 -11.79
N GLU A 42 15.07 20.57 -10.77
CA GLU A 42 15.03 20.09 -9.39
C GLU A 42 13.60 19.90 -8.85
N ARG A 43 12.56 20.59 -9.35
CA ARG A 43 11.19 20.43 -8.80
C ARG A 43 10.47 19.19 -9.33
N GLY A 44 10.75 18.75 -10.56
CA GLY A 44 10.14 17.56 -11.19
C GLY A 44 11.12 16.45 -11.61
N GLY A 45 12.42 16.72 -11.67
CA GLY A 45 13.41 15.86 -12.32
C GLY A 45 13.66 14.54 -11.60
N GLN A 46 13.70 14.51 -10.27
CA GLN A 46 13.91 13.23 -9.56
C GLN A 46 12.71 12.29 -9.72
N TYR A 47 11.50 12.84 -9.74
CA TYR A 47 10.30 12.08 -10.04
C TYR A 47 10.32 11.58 -11.48
N ALA A 48 10.62 12.45 -12.44
CA ALA A 48 10.71 12.09 -13.86
C ALA A 48 11.77 11.01 -14.14
N ILE A 49 12.97 11.14 -13.57
CA ILE A 49 14.04 10.12 -13.66
C ILE A 49 13.56 8.79 -13.08
N THR A 50 12.89 8.83 -11.92
CA THR A 50 12.35 7.61 -11.30
C THR A 50 11.26 6.97 -12.15
N ALA A 51 10.37 7.78 -12.75
CA ALA A 51 9.34 7.30 -13.65
C ALA A 51 9.93 6.64 -14.89
N TYR A 52 10.90 7.30 -15.54
CA TYR A 52 11.64 6.75 -16.67
C TYR A 52 12.33 5.42 -16.34
N LEU A 53 13.02 5.34 -15.20
CA LEU A 53 13.69 4.09 -14.78
C LEU A 53 12.70 2.97 -14.45
N LYS A 54 11.52 3.31 -13.90
CA LYS A 54 10.46 2.32 -13.67
C LYS A 54 9.93 1.76 -14.99
N GLU A 55 9.68 2.62 -15.97
CA GLU A 55 9.22 2.22 -17.30
C GLU A 55 10.20 1.24 -17.97
N ASN A 56 11.49 1.59 -18.00
CA ASN A 56 12.54 0.69 -18.50
C ASN A 56 12.60 -0.65 -17.74
N GLY A 57 12.40 -0.60 -16.41
CA GLY A 57 12.35 -1.81 -15.59
C GLY A 57 11.15 -2.72 -15.93
N TRP A 58 10.00 -2.13 -16.29
CA TRP A 58 8.79 -2.86 -16.68
C TRP A 58 8.83 -3.46 -18.09
N GLU A 59 9.66 -2.91 -18.96
CA GLU A 59 9.92 -3.46 -20.28
C GLU A 59 10.99 -4.56 -20.27
N SER A 60 11.75 -4.70 -19.16
CA SER A 60 12.80 -5.70 -19.01
C SER A 60 12.24 -7.08 -18.64
N SER A 61 12.41 -8.07 -19.51
CA SER A 61 12.09 -9.49 -19.23
C SER A 61 12.88 -10.04 -18.03
N LYS A 62 14.11 -9.54 -17.81
CA LYS A 62 14.90 -9.85 -16.61
C LYS A 62 14.31 -9.20 -15.36
N GLY A 63 13.73 -8.01 -15.50
CA GLY A 63 12.94 -7.35 -14.46
C GLY A 63 11.73 -8.19 -14.08
N ASP A 64 10.97 -8.65 -15.08
CA ASP A 64 9.82 -9.55 -14.88
C ASP A 64 10.25 -10.82 -14.14
N ALA A 65 11.31 -11.49 -14.57
CA ALA A 65 11.85 -12.68 -13.90
C ALA A 65 12.27 -12.39 -12.44
N HIS A 66 12.91 -11.24 -12.20
CA HIS A 66 13.32 -10.82 -10.86
C HIS A 66 12.11 -10.63 -9.93
N PHE A 67 11.10 -9.85 -10.35
CA PHE A 67 9.92 -9.59 -9.53
C PHE A 67 8.99 -10.80 -9.41
N ASN A 68 8.94 -11.68 -10.42
CA ASN A 68 8.27 -12.98 -10.31
C ASN A 68 8.91 -13.83 -9.22
N LYS A 69 10.25 -13.89 -9.17
CA LYS A 69 10.97 -14.60 -8.11
C LYS A 69 10.69 -14.01 -6.73
N GLN A 70 10.72 -12.68 -6.59
CA GLN A 70 10.38 -11.99 -5.34
C GLN A 70 8.95 -12.32 -4.87
N ARG A 71 7.98 -12.25 -5.78
CA ARG A 71 6.58 -12.60 -5.50
C ARG A 71 6.45 -14.04 -5.01
N ARG A 72 7.06 -15.00 -5.70
CA ARG A 72 7.04 -16.42 -5.30
C ARG A 72 7.60 -16.63 -3.88
N VAL A 73 8.73 -15.99 -3.55
CA VAL A 73 9.33 -16.08 -2.20
C VAL A 73 8.42 -15.44 -1.14
N ALA A 74 7.72 -14.36 -1.45
CA ALA A 74 6.77 -13.73 -0.52
C ALA A 74 5.46 -14.53 -0.37
N ASP A 75 5.03 -15.23 -1.41
CA ASP A 75 3.82 -16.05 -1.42
C ASP A 75 4.01 -17.38 -0.67
N GLU A 76 5.17 -18.02 -0.88
CA GLU A 76 5.56 -19.31 -0.29
C GLU A 76 6.90 -19.19 0.46
N PRO A 77 6.95 -18.41 1.57
CA PRO A 77 8.20 -18.19 2.27
C PRO A 77 8.66 -19.47 2.98
N THR A 78 9.96 -19.77 2.87
CA THR A 78 10.56 -20.75 3.79
C THR A 78 10.60 -20.18 5.21
N GLU A 79 10.84 -21.03 6.22
CA GLU A 79 11.06 -20.56 7.60
C GLU A 79 12.19 -19.52 7.72
N LYS A 80 13.22 -19.62 6.87
CA LYS A 80 14.31 -18.64 6.82
C LYS A 80 13.82 -17.31 6.26
N ASP A 81 13.04 -17.33 5.18
CA ASP A 81 12.49 -16.13 4.55
C ASP A 81 11.51 -15.44 5.50
N ALA A 82 10.63 -16.20 6.15
CA ALA A 82 9.70 -15.67 7.15
C ALA A 82 10.41 -15.00 8.33
N ARG A 83 11.51 -15.57 8.84
CA ARG A 83 12.36 -14.91 9.86
C ARG A 83 13.02 -13.64 9.33
N PHE A 84 13.51 -13.68 8.09
CA PHE A 84 14.11 -12.51 7.46
C PHE A 84 13.10 -11.36 7.34
N PHE A 85 11.89 -11.63 6.82
CA PHE A 85 10.81 -10.65 6.72
C PHE A 85 10.40 -10.10 8.08
N TYR A 86 10.26 -10.96 9.09
CA TYR A 86 9.96 -10.54 10.45
C TYR A 86 11.00 -9.54 11.01
N ASN A 87 12.29 -9.81 10.82
CA ASN A 87 13.36 -8.92 11.27
C ASN A 87 13.40 -7.61 10.47
N MET A 88 13.13 -7.68 9.16
CA MET A 88 13.03 -6.51 8.29
C MET A 88 11.90 -5.58 8.73
N MET A 89 10.70 -6.12 8.99
CA MET A 89 9.55 -5.36 9.48
C MET A 89 9.84 -4.69 10.82
N GLN A 90 10.49 -5.40 11.76
CA GLN A 90 10.91 -4.78 13.02
C GLN A 90 11.88 -3.62 12.81
N LYS A 91 12.81 -3.73 11.86
CA LYS A 91 13.71 -2.61 11.54
C LYS A 91 12.92 -1.42 10.99
N MET A 92 12.00 -1.66 10.06
CA MET A 92 11.12 -0.62 9.52
C MET A 92 10.30 0.07 10.62
N GLY A 93 9.72 -0.71 11.54
CA GLY A 93 9.01 -0.17 12.69
C GLY A 93 9.87 0.72 13.58
N ARG A 94 11.13 0.35 13.84
CA ARG A 94 12.07 1.16 14.64
C ARG A 94 12.45 2.44 13.91
N ASP A 95 12.78 2.34 12.62
CA ASP A 95 13.18 3.49 11.80
C ASP A 95 12.02 4.48 11.66
N MET A 96 10.81 3.98 11.41
CA MET A 96 9.59 4.77 11.38
C MET A 96 9.35 5.47 12.71
N ASN A 97 9.32 4.73 13.83
CA ASN A 97 9.08 5.33 15.14
C ASN A 97 10.17 6.34 15.54
N LYS A 98 11.42 6.11 15.16
CA LYS A 98 12.50 7.08 15.38
C LYS A 98 12.25 8.39 14.64
N ALA A 99 11.73 8.31 13.41
CA ALA A 99 11.47 9.48 12.57
C ALA A 99 10.19 10.23 12.97
N THR A 100 9.13 9.52 13.34
CA THR A 100 7.78 10.09 13.51
C THR A 100 7.30 10.14 14.95
N ARG A 101 7.94 9.37 15.85
CA ARG A 101 7.44 9.09 17.20
C ARG A 101 6.04 8.46 17.21
N ALA A 102 5.63 7.79 16.13
CA ALA A 102 4.28 7.23 15.99
C ALA A 102 3.92 6.20 17.07
N PHE A 103 4.89 5.59 17.75
CA PHE A 103 4.66 4.65 18.85
C PHE A 103 4.95 5.26 20.23
N ASP A 104 4.97 6.59 20.34
CA ASP A 104 5.17 7.24 21.61
C ASP A 104 3.87 7.34 22.41
N LEU A 105 3.70 6.40 23.33
CA LEU A 105 2.57 6.32 24.26
C LEU A 105 2.95 6.86 25.64
N SER A 106 3.99 7.72 25.73
CA SER A 106 4.38 8.33 26.99
C SER A 106 3.24 9.16 27.57
N GLY A 107 2.92 8.93 28.85
CA GLY A 107 1.77 9.59 29.51
C GLY A 107 0.48 8.77 29.52
N VAL A 108 0.40 7.70 28.72
CA VAL A 108 -0.73 6.76 28.76
C VAL A 108 -0.41 5.65 29.76
N LYS A 109 -1.18 5.59 30.87
CA LYS A 109 -0.88 4.69 31.99
C LYS A 109 -1.00 3.20 31.64
N LYS A 110 -2.01 2.83 30.83
CA LYS A 110 -2.27 1.46 30.39
C LYS A 110 -2.75 1.52 28.93
N PRO A 111 -1.83 1.58 27.96
CA PRO A 111 -2.20 1.80 26.58
C PRO A 111 -3.07 0.67 26.02
N ALA A 112 -4.08 1.01 25.23
CA ALA A 112 -4.89 0.07 24.47
C ALA A 112 -4.55 0.19 22.98
N LEU A 113 -4.25 -0.93 22.32
CA LEU A 113 -3.81 -0.97 20.93
C LEU A 113 -4.71 -1.87 20.10
N LEU A 114 -4.90 -1.49 18.83
CA LEU A 114 -5.52 -2.32 17.81
C LEU A 114 -4.53 -2.59 16.67
N ASP A 115 -4.35 -3.85 16.32
CA ASP A 115 -3.60 -4.25 15.13
C ASP A 115 -4.45 -5.18 14.26
N MET A 116 -5.00 -4.64 13.18
CA MET A 116 -6.00 -5.35 12.36
C MET A 116 -5.40 -6.36 11.38
N CYS A 117 -4.08 -6.34 11.18
CA CYS A 117 -3.36 -7.20 10.25
C CYS A 117 -2.02 -7.63 10.88
N MET A 118 -2.12 -8.16 12.10
CA MET A 118 -0.99 -8.25 13.01
C MET A 118 0.09 -9.22 12.58
N ALA A 119 -0.28 -10.43 12.13
CA ALA A 119 0.69 -11.48 11.84
C ALA A 119 1.74 -10.98 10.83
N PRO A 120 3.05 -11.08 11.14
CA PRO A 120 3.64 -11.91 12.20
C PRO A 120 3.79 -11.26 13.60
N GLY A 121 3.50 -9.97 13.76
CA GLY A 121 3.53 -9.23 15.03
C GLY A 121 4.72 -8.28 15.19
N ALA A 122 5.44 -8.00 14.10
CA ALA A 122 6.72 -7.30 14.13
C ALA A 122 6.66 -5.88 14.69
N PHE A 123 5.60 -5.12 14.39
CA PHE A 123 5.45 -3.76 14.92
C PHE A 123 5.09 -3.74 16.40
N LEU A 124 4.28 -4.70 16.87
CA LEU A 124 3.86 -4.78 18.26
C LEU A 124 5.01 -5.14 19.21
N VAL A 125 5.97 -5.98 18.78
CA VAL A 125 7.12 -6.38 19.61
C VAL A 125 7.81 -5.17 20.23
N GLN A 126 8.21 -4.22 19.39
CA GLN A 126 8.94 -3.03 19.85
C GLN A 126 8.07 -2.07 20.68
N ILE A 127 6.74 -2.12 20.53
CA ILE A 127 5.83 -1.33 21.35
C ILE A 127 5.71 -1.98 22.73
N LEU A 128 5.53 -3.30 22.78
CA LEU A 128 5.42 -4.07 24.02
C LEU A 128 6.74 -4.11 24.81
N ASP A 129 7.89 -4.08 24.12
CA ASP A 129 9.21 -3.92 24.77
C ASP A 129 9.29 -2.59 25.55
N LYS A 130 8.67 -1.53 25.04
CA LYS A 130 8.64 -0.20 25.69
C LYS A 130 7.48 -0.03 26.68
N TYR A 131 6.34 -0.65 26.40
CA TYR A 131 5.09 -0.56 27.17
C TYR A 131 4.55 -1.97 27.48
N PRO A 132 5.18 -2.72 28.42
CA PRO A 132 4.85 -4.12 28.66
C PRO A 132 3.44 -4.36 29.21
N ASN A 133 2.81 -3.32 29.77
CA ASN A 133 1.45 -3.36 30.29
C ASN A 133 0.37 -2.96 29.27
N ALA A 134 0.78 -2.62 28.03
CA ALA A 134 -0.15 -2.30 26.96
C ALA A 134 -1.05 -3.51 26.66
N GLN A 135 -2.34 -3.24 26.47
CA GLN A 135 -3.36 -4.22 26.08
C GLN A 135 -3.51 -4.16 24.57
N VAL A 136 -3.44 -5.30 23.91
CA VAL A 136 -3.51 -5.37 22.45
C VAL A 136 -4.64 -6.28 22.02
N ARG A 137 -5.57 -5.70 21.27
CA ARG A 137 -6.50 -6.46 20.44
C ARG A 137 -5.88 -6.60 19.05
N ALA A 138 -5.65 -7.83 18.62
CA ALA A 138 -5.04 -8.11 17.34
C ALA A 138 -5.98 -8.96 16.49
N MET A 139 -6.00 -8.69 15.19
CA MET A 139 -6.69 -9.51 14.19
C MET A 139 -5.67 -9.95 13.15
N SER A 140 -5.88 -11.13 12.58
CA SER A 140 -5.05 -11.65 11.49
C SER A 140 -5.88 -12.56 10.59
N LEU A 141 -5.57 -12.57 9.30
CA LEU A 141 -6.22 -13.50 8.37
C LEU A 141 -5.92 -14.95 8.83
N PRO A 142 -6.90 -15.86 8.84
CA PRO A 142 -6.66 -17.26 9.20
C PRO A 142 -5.65 -17.94 8.27
N LEU A 143 -4.80 -18.82 8.80
CA LEU A 143 -3.80 -19.56 8.00
C LEU A 143 -4.42 -20.31 6.81
N LYS A 144 -5.59 -20.92 7.02
CA LYS A 144 -6.33 -21.65 5.97
C LYS A 144 -6.75 -20.76 4.79
N ASP A 145 -6.92 -19.47 5.03
CA ASP A 145 -7.33 -18.47 4.04
C ASP A 145 -6.10 -17.74 3.46
N GLY A 146 -4.90 -18.26 3.73
CA GLY A 146 -3.65 -17.65 3.33
C GLY A 146 -3.11 -16.65 4.35
N GLY A 147 -3.45 -16.72 5.62
CA GLY A 147 -2.81 -15.92 6.67
C GLY A 147 -1.32 -16.24 6.89
N HIS A 148 -0.62 -15.38 7.64
CA HIS A 148 0.73 -15.65 8.14
C HIS A 148 0.71 -16.23 9.55
N GLN A 149 1.72 -17.02 9.88
CA GLN A 149 1.90 -17.50 11.26
C GLN A 149 2.23 -16.33 12.18
N VAL A 150 1.55 -16.29 13.33
CA VAL A 150 1.86 -15.36 14.42
C VAL A 150 3.20 -15.75 15.04
N ARG A 151 4.12 -14.79 15.16
CA ARG A 151 5.45 -14.99 15.77
C ARG A 151 5.61 -14.25 17.10
N LEU A 152 4.68 -13.36 17.44
CA LEU A 152 4.61 -12.68 18.73
C LEU A 152 3.83 -13.52 19.74
N GLY A 153 4.50 -13.98 20.79
CA GLY A 153 3.86 -14.57 21.97
C GLY A 153 3.90 -13.60 23.14
N HIS A 154 2.75 -13.04 23.52
CA HIS A 154 2.65 -12.13 24.66
C HIS A 154 1.27 -12.23 25.33
N HIS A 155 1.24 -12.27 26.67
CA HIS A 155 0.00 -12.51 27.43
C HIS A 155 -1.03 -11.37 27.32
N ASN A 156 -0.58 -10.14 27.01
CA ASN A 156 -1.47 -9.00 26.76
C ASN A 156 -1.90 -8.86 25.29
N VAL A 157 -1.62 -9.85 24.44
CA VAL A 157 -2.00 -9.84 23.03
C VAL A 157 -3.05 -10.92 22.80
N ALA A 158 -4.27 -10.52 22.53
CA ALA A 158 -5.34 -11.43 22.11
C ALA A 158 -5.47 -11.38 20.58
N VAL A 159 -5.22 -12.52 19.91
CA VAL A 159 -5.28 -12.61 18.45
C VAL A 159 -6.57 -13.29 18.01
N GLU A 160 -7.40 -12.56 17.29
CA GLU A 160 -8.56 -13.08 16.58
C GLU A 160 -8.19 -13.43 15.14
N PHE A 161 -8.47 -14.66 14.70
CA PHE A 161 -8.29 -15.04 13.30
C PHE A 161 -9.56 -14.78 12.51
N ARG A 162 -9.57 -13.69 11.73
CA ARG A 162 -10.72 -13.23 10.94
C ARG A 162 -10.30 -12.44 9.71
N ASP A 163 -11.09 -12.53 8.65
CA ASP A 163 -10.98 -11.64 7.49
C ASP A 163 -11.72 -10.33 7.80
N ILE A 164 -10.97 -9.28 8.15
CA ILE A 164 -11.56 -7.99 8.53
C ILE A 164 -12.39 -7.37 7.39
N THR A 165 -12.14 -7.74 6.14
CA THR A 165 -12.94 -7.22 5.02
C THR A 165 -14.38 -7.72 5.05
N MET A 166 -14.70 -8.71 5.90
CA MET A 166 -16.03 -9.28 6.03
C MET A 166 -16.87 -8.61 7.13
N LEU A 167 -16.35 -7.64 7.86
CA LEU A 167 -17.02 -6.94 8.96
C LEU A 167 -18.12 -5.96 8.48
N ALA A 168 -19.21 -6.49 7.92
CA ALA A 168 -20.27 -5.71 7.30
C ALA A 168 -20.94 -4.73 8.29
N ALA A 169 -21.28 -5.21 9.50
CA ALA A 169 -21.95 -4.38 10.50
C ALA A 169 -21.08 -3.25 11.06
N ASP A 170 -19.79 -3.51 11.32
CA ASP A 170 -18.84 -2.48 11.71
C ASP A 170 -18.68 -1.43 10.60
N MET A 171 -18.78 -1.87 9.33
CA MET A 171 -18.80 -1.00 8.15
C MET A 171 -20.19 -0.42 7.80
N SER A 172 -21.16 -0.52 8.71
CA SER A 172 -22.52 0.03 8.56
C SER A 172 -23.31 -0.51 7.37
N MET A 173 -23.02 -1.72 6.92
CA MET A 173 -23.80 -2.47 5.95
C MET A 173 -24.74 -3.45 6.66
N GLN A 174 -25.98 -3.53 6.20
CA GLN A 174 -27.01 -4.45 6.72
C GLN A 174 -27.28 -5.57 5.72
N ILE A 175 -27.97 -6.64 6.16
CA ILE A 175 -28.26 -7.78 5.27
C ILE A 175 -29.18 -7.39 4.12
N GLU A 176 -30.08 -6.42 4.34
CA GLU A 176 -30.99 -5.87 3.34
C GLU A 176 -30.28 -5.09 2.23
N ASP A 177 -29.01 -4.72 2.45
CA ASP A 177 -28.18 -4.06 1.45
C ASP A 177 -27.64 -5.04 0.40
N VAL A 178 -27.71 -6.36 0.65
CA VAL A 178 -27.23 -7.39 -0.27
C VAL A 178 -28.33 -7.70 -1.31
N PRO A 179 -28.10 -7.46 -2.61
CA PRO A 179 -29.09 -7.77 -3.63
C PRO A 179 -29.36 -9.27 -3.72
N ALA A 180 -30.62 -9.67 -3.80
CA ALA A 180 -31.01 -11.09 -3.93
C ALA A 180 -30.48 -11.75 -5.22
N SER A 181 -30.26 -10.96 -6.27
CA SER A 181 -29.66 -11.40 -7.54
C SER A 181 -28.15 -11.12 -7.62
N GLY A 182 -27.54 -10.65 -6.53
CA GLY A 182 -26.11 -10.35 -6.45
C GLY A 182 -25.26 -11.60 -6.26
N PRO A 183 -23.92 -11.47 -6.30
CA PRO A 183 -23.05 -12.56 -5.89
C PRO A 183 -23.32 -12.94 -4.44
N ASP A 184 -23.14 -14.23 -4.12
CA ASP A 184 -23.28 -14.76 -2.75
C ASP A 184 -22.52 -13.85 -1.76
N PRO A 185 -23.19 -13.28 -0.73
CA PRO A 185 -22.54 -12.46 0.28
C PRO A 185 -21.42 -13.20 1.01
N GLY A 186 -21.40 -14.54 0.93
CA GLY A 186 -20.42 -15.37 1.61
C GLY A 186 -20.49 -15.15 3.11
N ASN A 187 -19.33 -15.02 3.75
CA ASN A 187 -19.23 -14.92 5.21
C ASN A 187 -19.29 -13.47 5.72
N LEU A 188 -20.12 -12.60 5.13
CA LEU A 188 -20.29 -11.23 5.64
C LEU A 188 -20.88 -11.26 7.06
N GLU A 189 -20.20 -10.58 7.98
CA GLU A 189 -20.56 -10.51 9.39
C GLU A 189 -21.47 -9.30 9.64
N PHE A 190 -22.76 -9.56 9.79
CA PHE A 190 -23.78 -8.56 10.10
C PHE A 190 -23.99 -8.34 11.62
N ALA A 191 -23.11 -8.91 12.46
CA ALA A 191 -23.02 -8.58 13.87
C ALA A 191 -21.76 -7.75 14.13
N LYS A 192 -21.87 -6.66 14.91
CA LYS A 192 -20.72 -5.82 15.23
C LYS A 192 -19.69 -6.58 16.05
N VAL A 193 -18.44 -6.49 15.64
CA VAL A 193 -17.28 -7.05 16.34
C VAL A 193 -16.65 -6.05 17.29
N PHE A 194 -16.78 -4.76 16.98
CA PHE A 194 -16.33 -3.68 17.85
C PHE A 194 -17.52 -3.04 18.57
N SER A 195 -17.32 -2.76 19.85
CA SER A 195 -18.32 -2.01 20.63
C SER A 195 -18.22 -0.52 20.31
N ASP A 196 -19.36 0.17 20.25
CA ASP A 196 -19.42 1.63 20.06
C ASP A 196 -18.64 2.42 21.12
N SER A 197 -18.37 1.84 22.28
CA SER A 197 -17.57 2.44 23.37
C SER A 197 -16.10 2.01 23.38
N GLU A 198 -15.71 1.06 22.54
CA GLU A 198 -14.34 0.54 22.50
C GLU A 198 -13.40 1.55 21.84
N ARG A 199 -12.28 1.85 22.48
CA ARG A 199 -11.31 2.84 22.00
C ARG A 199 -9.87 2.40 22.20
N PHE A 200 -8.98 2.90 21.34
CA PHE A 200 -7.56 2.58 21.30
C PHE A 200 -6.71 3.85 21.23
N ASP A 201 -5.52 3.81 21.85
CA ASP A 201 -4.54 4.88 21.84
C ASP A 201 -3.66 4.87 20.58
N LEU A 202 -3.50 3.69 19.98
CA LEU A 202 -2.77 3.47 18.74
C LEU A 202 -3.44 2.36 17.93
N VAL A 203 -3.63 2.63 16.64
CA VAL A 203 -4.13 1.67 15.66
C VAL A 203 -3.08 1.44 14.58
N LEU A 204 -2.77 0.17 14.29
CA LEU A 204 -1.87 -0.24 13.22
C LEU A 204 -2.68 -0.74 12.02
N CYS A 205 -2.38 -0.17 10.85
CA CYS A 205 -3.05 -0.45 9.58
C CYS A 205 -2.02 -0.79 8.50
N ASP A 206 -1.42 -1.98 8.58
CA ASP A 206 -0.39 -2.46 7.62
C ASP A 206 -0.86 -3.67 6.78
N GLY A 207 -2.18 -3.89 6.71
CA GLY A 207 -2.75 -4.96 5.93
C GLY A 207 -2.59 -4.77 4.43
N ALA A 208 -2.07 -5.79 3.75
CA ALA A 208 -2.02 -5.88 2.31
C ALA A 208 -2.71 -7.16 1.82
N VAL A 209 -3.35 -7.10 0.65
CA VAL A 209 -4.00 -8.25 0.04
C VAL A 209 -2.95 -9.27 -0.39
N ARG A 210 -3.16 -10.53 0.00
CA ARG A 210 -2.32 -11.65 -0.45
C ARG A 210 -2.82 -12.23 -1.76
N ARG A 211 -1.88 -12.58 -2.63
CA ARG A 211 -2.15 -13.26 -3.91
C ARG A 211 -2.57 -14.72 -3.72
N THR A 212 -2.16 -15.33 -2.63
CA THR A 212 -2.49 -16.72 -2.28
C THR A 212 -3.86 -16.89 -1.61
N HIS A 213 -4.49 -15.79 -1.15
CA HIS A 213 -5.81 -15.86 -0.52
C HIS A 213 -6.87 -16.05 -1.62
N GLN A 214 -7.48 -17.24 -1.65
CA GLN A 214 -8.56 -17.59 -2.55
C GLN A 214 -9.81 -16.76 -2.25
N ARG A 215 -10.36 -16.11 -3.27
CA ARG A 215 -11.54 -15.27 -3.16
C ARG A 215 -12.52 -15.59 -4.29
N THR A 216 -13.75 -15.17 -4.11
CA THR A 216 -14.73 -15.13 -5.20
C THR A 216 -14.31 -14.08 -6.22
N THR A 217 -14.60 -14.33 -7.50
CA THR A 217 -14.17 -13.47 -8.63
C THR A 217 -14.62 -12.01 -8.50
N TRP A 218 -15.82 -11.78 -7.95
CA TRP A 218 -16.33 -10.43 -7.71
C TRP A 218 -15.51 -9.63 -6.68
N ARG A 219 -14.78 -10.31 -5.77
CA ARG A 219 -13.94 -9.66 -4.75
C ARG A 219 -12.56 -9.28 -5.28
N GLU A 220 -12.00 -10.06 -6.20
CA GLU A 220 -10.57 -9.99 -6.54
C GLU A 220 -10.12 -8.59 -6.95
N GLY A 221 -10.86 -7.92 -7.82
CA GLY A 221 -10.54 -6.57 -8.29
C GLY A 221 -10.83 -5.45 -7.28
N ARG A 222 -11.54 -5.75 -6.19
CA ARG A 222 -12.04 -4.75 -5.22
C ARG A 222 -11.42 -4.89 -3.83
N GLU A 223 -10.75 -6.00 -3.57
CA GLU A 223 -10.31 -6.40 -2.24
C GLU A 223 -9.30 -5.43 -1.62
N ALA A 224 -8.37 -4.88 -2.41
CA ALA A 224 -7.39 -3.92 -1.91
C ALA A 224 -8.08 -2.65 -1.37
N THR A 225 -9.12 -2.19 -2.07
CA THR A 225 -9.96 -1.09 -1.62
C THR A 225 -10.73 -1.47 -0.36
N ARG A 226 -11.38 -2.64 -0.33
CA ARG A 226 -12.13 -3.12 0.85
C ARG A 226 -11.24 -3.19 2.08
N LEU A 227 -10.04 -3.77 1.96
CA LEU A 227 -9.08 -3.92 3.05
C LEU A 227 -8.56 -2.57 3.55
N THR A 228 -8.19 -1.66 2.63
CA THR A 228 -7.70 -0.33 2.99
C THR A 228 -8.78 0.47 3.72
N ILE A 229 -9.99 0.51 3.16
CA ILE A 229 -11.11 1.27 3.71
C ILE A 229 -11.54 0.71 5.07
N THR A 230 -11.57 -0.61 5.22
CA THR A 230 -11.91 -1.26 6.51
C THR A 230 -10.93 -0.82 7.60
N GLN A 231 -9.63 -0.93 7.34
CA GLN A 231 -8.59 -0.54 8.31
C GLN A 231 -8.70 0.95 8.68
N LEU A 232 -8.92 1.83 7.71
CA LEU A 232 -9.03 3.26 7.96
C LEU A 232 -10.31 3.63 8.71
N ALA A 233 -11.46 3.07 8.32
CA ALA A 233 -12.75 3.40 8.91
C ALA A 233 -12.84 2.92 10.37
N ILE A 234 -12.58 1.63 10.61
CA ILE A 234 -12.61 1.05 11.95
C ILE A 234 -11.55 1.71 12.82
N GLY A 235 -10.33 1.86 12.29
CA GLY A 235 -9.26 2.50 13.03
C GLY A 235 -9.64 3.89 13.51
N LEU A 236 -10.15 4.74 12.61
CA LEU A 236 -10.47 6.13 12.93
C LEU A 236 -11.68 6.25 13.87
N GLU A 237 -12.68 5.37 13.70
CA GLU A 237 -13.88 5.33 14.54
C GLU A 237 -13.56 4.92 15.99
N HIS A 238 -12.58 4.05 16.18
CA HIS A 238 -12.18 3.52 17.49
C HIS A 238 -10.92 4.17 18.06
N LEU A 239 -10.45 5.28 17.52
CA LEU A 239 -9.30 5.99 18.09
C LEU A 239 -9.73 6.90 19.25
N ASN A 240 -8.94 6.94 20.33
CA ASN A 240 -9.08 7.93 21.39
C ASN A 240 -8.80 9.35 20.89
N ASN A 241 -9.41 10.35 21.53
CA ASN A 241 -9.04 11.75 21.31
C ASN A 241 -7.56 11.96 21.68
N GLY A 242 -6.75 12.45 20.74
CA GLY A 242 -5.30 12.57 20.91
C GLY A 242 -4.54 11.24 20.77
N GLY A 243 -5.24 10.14 20.47
CA GLY A 243 -4.62 8.92 19.96
C GLY A 243 -3.92 9.19 18.63
N THR A 244 -2.91 8.39 18.31
CA THR A 244 -2.18 8.56 17.05
C THR A 244 -2.83 7.72 15.97
N MET A 245 -3.54 8.41 15.08
CA MET A 245 -3.81 8.00 13.71
C MET A 245 -3.33 9.14 12.84
N ALA A 246 -2.62 8.86 11.75
CA ALA A 246 -2.25 9.90 10.82
C ALA A 246 -3.49 10.37 10.02
N ASP A 247 -4.36 11.23 10.58
CA ASP A 247 -5.05 12.40 9.97
C ASP A 247 -6.14 13.05 10.90
N SER A 248 -6.52 14.32 10.66
CA SER A 248 -7.23 15.27 11.57
C SER A 248 -8.67 15.72 11.14
N ILE A 249 -9.50 15.98 12.17
CA ILE A 249 -10.71 16.85 12.34
C ILE A 249 -11.99 16.67 11.47
N SER A 250 -12.00 16.00 10.32
CA SER A 250 -13.27 15.64 9.62
C SER A 250 -13.64 14.14 9.73
N ALA A 251 -13.16 13.50 10.79
CA ALA A 251 -13.11 12.05 10.96
C ALA A 251 -14.46 11.34 10.77
N LYS A 252 -15.55 11.88 11.32
CA LYS A 252 -16.87 11.22 11.23
C LYS A 252 -17.43 11.22 9.80
N THR A 253 -17.35 12.35 9.11
CA THR A 253 -17.80 12.45 7.71
C THR A 253 -16.97 11.53 6.82
N LEU A 254 -15.65 11.53 7.03
CA LEU A 254 -14.72 10.69 6.30
C LEU A 254 -14.99 9.19 6.52
N VAL A 255 -15.23 8.77 7.77
CA VAL A 255 -15.63 7.39 8.09
C VAL A 255 -16.93 7.01 7.39
N LEU A 256 -17.94 7.89 7.38
CA LEU A 256 -19.21 7.62 6.69
C LEU A 256 -19.02 7.49 5.17
N GLU A 257 -18.18 8.33 4.55
CA GLU A 257 -17.84 8.20 3.13
C GLU A 257 -17.10 6.90 2.82
N TRP A 258 -16.15 6.53 3.66
CA TRP A 258 -15.43 5.26 3.57
C TRP A 258 -16.37 4.06 3.71
N LYS A 259 -17.29 4.07 4.67
CA LYS A 259 -18.30 3.00 4.81
C LYS A 259 -19.21 2.90 3.60
N LYS A 260 -19.62 4.03 2.99
CA LYS A 260 -20.35 4.04 1.71
C LYS A 260 -19.52 3.42 0.58
N LYS A 261 -18.23 3.79 0.47
CA LYS A 261 -17.32 3.22 -0.53
C LYS A 261 -17.09 1.72 -0.31
N TYR A 262 -16.99 1.27 0.94
CA TYR A 262 -16.94 -0.16 1.28
C TYR A 262 -18.17 -0.91 0.78
N LYS A 263 -19.37 -0.36 1.01
CA LYS A 263 -20.63 -0.94 0.52
C LYS A 263 -20.61 -1.08 -1.00
N VAL A 264 -20.27 -0.01 -1.74
CA VAL A 264 -20.14 -0.07 -3.21
C VAL A 264 -19.10 -1.10 -3.64
N ALA A 265 -17.93 -1.14 -2.98
CA ALA A 265 -16.90 -2.12 -3.26
C ALA A 265 -17.31 -3.57 -2.95
N THR A 266 -18.33 -3.78 -2.10
CA THR A 266 -18.78 -5.10 -1.67
C THR A 266 -19.98 -5.60 -2.50
N VAL A 267 -20.99 -4.75 -2.74
CA VAL A 267 -22.24 -5.16 -3.39
C VAL A 267 -22.66 -4.28 -4.58
N GLY A 268 -21.95 -3.18 -4.85
CA GLY A 268 -22.29 -2.25 -5.93
C GLY A 268 -21.95 -2.78 -7.32
N ALA A 269 -22.60 -2.23 -8.35
CA ALA A 269 -22.30 -2.56 -9.74
C ALA A 269 -20.89 -2.07 -10.15
N ASP A 270 -20.32 -2.62 -11.23
CA ASP A 270 -18.99 -2.23 -11.72
C ASP A 270 -18.92 -0.75 -12.10
N GLU A 271 -20.01 -0.18 -12.61
CA GLU A 271 -20.11 1.24 -12.95
C GLU A 271 -20.08 2.12 -11.70
N GLU A 272 -20.71 1.69 -10.61
CA GLU A 272 -20.69 2.40 -9.33
C GLU A 272 -19.30 2.33 -8.71
N TYR A 273 -18.68 1.14 -8.74
CA TYR A 273 -17.32 0.95 -8.25
C TYR A 273 -16.30 1.79 -9.02
N SER A 274 -16.41 1.83 -10.35
CA SER A 274 -15.56 2.66 -11.22
C SER A 274 -15.71 4.16 -10.91
N LYS A 275 -16.88 4.63 -10.50
CA LYS A 275 -17.10 6.03 -10.11
C LYS A 275 -16.42 6.38 -8.80
N ILE A 276 -16.44 5.50 -7.80
CA ILE A 276 -15.84 5.80 -6.49
C ILE A 276 -14.31 5.74 -6.49
N GLN A 277 -13.70 5.08 -7.48
CA GLN A 277 -12.25 5.05 -7.70
C GLN A 277 -11.74 6.33 -8.36
N LYS A 278 -12.57 7.02 -9.14
CA LYS A 278 -12.17 8.25 -9.83
C LYS A 278 -11.97 9.37 -8.81
N VAL A 279 -10.76 9.92 -8.80
CA VAL A 279 -10.47 11.20 -8.15
C VAL A 279 -10.77 12.29 -9.17
N SER A 280 -11.57 13.29 -8.78
CA SER A 280 -11.84 14.39 -9.70
C SER A 280 -10.58 15.26 -9.86
N ASN A 281 -10.42 15.90 -11.02
CA ASN A 281 -9.31 16.85 -11.22
C ASN A 281 -9.34 17.98 -10.18
N HIS A 282 -10.54 18.38 -9.74
CA HIS A 282 -10.71 19.36 -8.68
C HIS A 282 -10.15 18.85 -7.34
N ASP A 283 -10.49 17.62 -6.94
CA ASP A 283 -9.99 17.05 -5.67
C ASP A 283 -8.47 16.80 -5.73
N ALA A 284 -7.97 16.35 -6.88
CA ALA A 284 -6.53 16.20 -7.10
C ALA A 284 -5.82 17.55 -7.00
N GLN A 285 -6.35 18.59 -7.63
CA GLN A 285 -5.78 19.93 -7.56
C GLN A 285 -5.82 20.48 -6.14
N ALA A 286 -6.94 20.34 -5.43
CA ALA A 286 -7.06 20.76 -4.03
C ALA A 286 -6.02 20.06 -3.13
N ALA A 287 -5.83 18.74 -3.31
CA ALA A 287 -4.81 18.00 -2.58
C ALA A 287 -3.38 18.45 -2.92
N LEU A 288 -3.11 18.79 -4.17
CA LEU A 288 -1.80 19.33 -4.59
C LEU A 288 -1.56 20.75 -4.07
N ASP A 289 -2.60 21.58 -4.04
CA ASP A 289 -2.52 22.95 -3.53
C ASP A 289 -2.25 22.94 -2.02
N GLU A 290 -2.90 22.05 -1.28
CA GLU A 290 -2.75 21.92 0.17
C GLU A 290 -1.47 21.17 0.55
N PHE A 291 -1.20 20.00 -0.03
CA PHE A 291 -0.15 19.08 0.42
C PHE A 291 1.02 18.95 -0.55
N GLY A 292 0.90 19.43 -1.80
CA GLY A 292 1.84 19.11 -2.87
C GLY A 292 3.28 19.56 -2.59
N LYS A 293 3.47 20.71 -1.95
CA LYS A 293 4.82 21.18 -1.57
C LYS A 293 5.51 20.22 -0.60
N GLU A 294 4.83 19.85 0.47
CA GLU A 294 5.36 18.90 1.47
C GLU A 294 5.53 17.51 0.86
N PHE A 295 4.59 17.09 0.01
CA PHE A 295 4.68 15.84 -0.74
C PHE A 295 5.94 15.77 -1.61
N ILE A 296 6.29 16.85 -2.32
CA ILE A 296 7.53 16.92 -3.12
C ILE A 296 8.77 16.86 -2.21
N VAL A 297 8.76 17.55 -1.08
CA VAL A 297 9.88 17.54 -0.11
C VAL A 297 10.13 16.13 0.42
N MET A 298 9.07 15.44 0.86
CA MET A 298 9.15 14.05 1.33
C MET A 298 9.54 13.10 0.18
N GLY A 299 8.89 13.26 -0.98
CA GLY A 299 9.05 12.42 -2.15
C GLY A 299 10.47 12.46 -2.74
N ARG A 300 11.14 13.63 -2.76
CA ARG A 300 12.48 13.80 -3.34
C ARG A 300 13.49 12.77 -2.84
N LYS A 301 13.51 12.52 -1.53
CA LYS A 301 14.42 11.52 -0.92
C LYS A 301 14.07 10.10 -1.36
N ILE A 302 12.78 9.78 -1.42
CA ILE A 302 12.28 8.47 -1.84
C ILE A 302 12.59 8.22 -3.32
N TRP A 303 12.25 9.17 -4.19
CA TRP A 303 12.50 9.08 -5.63
C TRP A 303 13.99 8.96 -5.93
N LYS A 304 14.86 9.71 -5.22
CA LYS A 304 16.31 9.57 -5.37
C LYS A 304 16.79 8.16 -5.04
N LEU A 305 16.40 7.62 -3.88
CA LEU A 305 16.76 6.26 -3.48
C LEU A 305 16.22 5.20 -4.46
N GLN A 306 14.99 5.38 -4.94
CA GLN A 306 14.38 4.50 -5.94
C GLN A 306 15.15 4.54 -7.27
N ALA A 307 15.44 5.73 -7.79
CA ALA A 307 16.20 5.91 -9.02
C ALA A 307 17.59 5.27 -8.91
N GLU A 308 18.34 5.55 -7.83
CA GLU A 308 19.67 4.97 -7.62
C GLU A 308 19.63 3.43 -7.50
N SER A 309 18.60 2.89 -6.86
CA SER A 309 18.43 1.44 -6.70
C SER A 309 18.08 0.77 -8.03
N LEU A 310 17.17 1.39 -8.80
CA LEU A 310 16.80 0.91 -10.13
C LEU A 310 18.01 0.98 -11.07
N ALA A 311 18.70 2.12 -11.16
CA ALA A 311 19.86 2.27 -12.03
C ALA A 311 20.97 1.23 -11.77
N LYS A 312 21.13 0.76 -10.52
CA LYS A 312 22.10 -0.27 -10.14
C LYS A 312 21.58 -1.69 -10.29
N ALA A 313 20.29 -1.88 -10.59
CA ALA A 313 19.69 -3.20 -10.62
C ALA A 313 20.27 -4.03 -11.77
N SER A 314 20.57 -5.31 -11.47
CA SER A 314 21.18 -6.22 -12.45
C SER A 314 20.37 -6.40 -13.74
N PHE A 315 19.05 -6.21 -13.68
CA PHE A 315 18.12 -6.34 -14.81
C PHE A 315 17.97 -5.06 -15.64
N MET A 316 18.60 -3.95 -15.23
CA MET A 316 18.60 -2.67 -15.97
C MET A 316 19.81 -2.54 -16.91
N LYS A 317 20.75 -3.49 -16.88
CA LYS A 317 21.87 -3.53 -17.82
C LYS A 317 21.36 -4.03 -19.18
N SER A 318 21.50 -3.20 -20.20
CA SER A 318 21.08 -3.51 -21.57
C SER A 318 21.77 -4.77 -22.09
N GLU A 319 21.08 -5.54 -22.95
CA GLU A 319 21.64 -6.71 -23.63
C GLU A 319 22.57 -6.31 -24.80
N HIS A 320 23.41 -5.31 -24.62
CA HIS A 320 24.42 -4.97 -25.63
C HIS A 320 25.63 -5.87 -25.45
N GLY A 321 25.52 -7.12 -25.88
CA GLY A 321 26.65 -8.05 -25.89
C GLY A 321 26.31 -9.53 -25.97
N SER A 322 25.45 -9.95 -26.90
CA SER A 322 25.50 -11.31 -27.46
C SER A 322 24.65 -11.37 -28.73
N GLN A 323 25.26 -11.09 -29.89
CA GLN A 323 24.79 -11.70 -31.12
C GLN A 323 24.98 -13.22 -30.99
N GLY A 324 23.90 -13.93 -30.68
CA GLY A 324 23.80 -15.38 -30.69
C GLY A 324 22.46 -15.77 -31.29
N LYS A 325 22.50 -16.51 -32.40
CA LYS A 325 21.37 -16.93 -33.24
C LYS A 325 20.31 -17.78 -32.51
N GLY A 326 19.05 -17.63 -32.96
CA GLY A 326 17.92 -18.58 -32.80
C GLY A 326 17.07 -18.30 -31.55
N ASP A 327 15.75 -18.36 -31.55
CA ASP A 327 14.77 -18.91 -32.50
C ASP A 327 13.41 -18.25 -32.17
N GLN A 328 12.54 -18.08 -33.17
CA GLN A 328 11.24 -17.44 -32.99
C GLN A 328 10.28 -18.38 -32.26
N SER A 329 9.74 -17.96 -31.12
CA SER A 329 8.42 -18.42 -30.67
C SER A 329 7.70 -17.27 -29.96
N GLU A 330 6.61 -16.83 -30.59
CA GLU A 330 5.69 -15.83 -30.07
C GLU A 330 4.89 -16.42 -28.90
N GLY A 331 4.93 -15.73 -27.76
CA GLY A 331 4.03 -15.94 -26.65
C GLY A 331 3.56 -14.57 -26.16
N ILE A 332 2.51 -14.02 -26.79
CA ILE A 332 1.84 -12.80 -26.34
C ILE A 332 1.03 -13.18 -25.08
N GLY A 333 1.67 -13.07 -23.92
CA GLY A 333 0.99 -13.05 -22.63
C GLY A 333 0.45 -11.65 -22.36
N GLN A 334 -0.86 -11.53 -22.31
CA GLN A 334 -1.60 -10.31 -21.98
C GLN A 334 -1.14 -9.80 -20.59
N LYS A 335 -0.49 -8.63 -20.56
CA LYS A 335 0.01 -7.99 -19.34
C LYS A 335 -1.13 -7.22 -18.67
N ASP A 336 -1.62 -7.72 -17.55
CA ASP A 336 -2.52 -6.95 -16.69
C ASP A 336 -1.72 -5.83 -16.01
N ARG A 337 -2.01 -4.58 -16.40
CA ARG A 337 -1.56 -3.35 -15.73
C ARG A 337 -2.64 -2.98 -14.72
N PHE A 338 -2.30 -2.89 -13.44
CA PHE A 338 -3.21 -2.41 -12.39
C PHE A 338 -2.56 -1.30 -11.57
#